data_AF-A0A5K0VW12-F1
#
_entry.id   AF-A0A5K0VW12-F1
#
_cell.length_a   1.000
_cell.length_b   1.000
_cell.length_c   1.000
_cell.angle_alpha   90.00
_cell.angle_beta   90.00
_cell.angle_gamma   90.00
#
_symmetry.space_group_name_H-M   'P 1'
#
loop_
_entity.id
_entity.type
_entity.pdbx_description
1 polymer ?
#
loop_
_entity_poly.entity_id
_entity_poly.type
_entity_poly.pdbx_seq_one_letter_code
_entity_poly.pdbx_strand_id
1 'polypeptide(L)' 'EGFKYHHAEPGYVMLTYWIPDEPCVLPANASHQVGVGGFVMNENRE' A
#
# COMPACT_ATOMS: atom_id res chain seq x y z
N GLU A 1 -12.64 -7.56 -20.09
CA GLU A 1 -12.15 -7.44 -18.70
C GLU A 1 -10.91 -8.31 -18.55
N GLY A 2 -9.87 -7.82 -17.88
CA GLY A 2 -8.58 -8.52 -17.76
C GLY A 2 -7.64 -7.78 -16.82
N PHE A 3 -7.54 -6.46 -17.00
CA PHE A 3 -6.81 -5.56 -16.11
C PHE A 3 -7.40 -5.50 -14.69
N LYS A 4 -6.54 -5.45 -13.68
CA LYS A 4 -6.87 -5.38 -12.24
C LYS A 4 -6.25 -4.13 -11.62
N TYR A 5 -6.86 -3.59 -10.58
CA TYR A 5 -6.29 -2.46 -9.84
C TYR A 5 -4.99 -2.84 -9.13
N HIS A 6 -4.01 -1.93 -9.14
CA HIS A 6 -2.72 -2.14 -8.49
C HIS A 6 -2.36 -1.03 -7.50
N HIS A 7 -2.47 0.25 -7.86
CA HIS A 7 -2.41 1.38 -6.91
C HIS A 7 -3.05 2.61 -7.52
N ALA A 8 -3.20 3.66 -6.74
CA ALA A 8 -3.69 4.96 -7.18
C ALA A 8 -2.86 6.07 -6.55
N GLU A 9 -2.76 7.17 -7.28
CA GLU A 9 -2.14 8.42 -6.85
C GLU A 9 -3.12 9.56 -7.17
N PRO A 10 -2.92 10.77 -6.61
CA PRO A 10 -3.72 11.92 -7.00
C PRO A 10 -3.71 12.11 -8.53
N GLY A 11 -4.89 12.02 -9.15
CA GLY A 11 -5.09 12.26 -10.58
C GLY A 11 -4.99 11.03 -11.48
N TYR A 12 -4.65 9.84 -10.98
CA TYR A 12 -4.70 8.62 -11.80
C TYR A 12 -4.86 7.31 -11.02
N VAL A 13 -5.24 6.27 -11.74
CA VAL A 13 -5.32 4.89 -11.23
C VAL A 13 -4.48 3.98 -12.12
N MET A 14 -3.67 3.11 -11.50
CA MET A 14 -2.85 2.12 -12.19
C MET A 14 -3.58 0.78 -12.24
N LEU A 15 -3.62 0.18 -13.43
CA LEU A 15 -4.12 -1.19 -13.63
C LEU A 15 -3.02 -2.09 -14.19
N THR A 16 -3.03 -3.37 -13.81
CA THR A 16 -2.07 -4.39 -14.27
C THR A 16 -2.78 -5.58 -14.89
N TYR A 17 -2.13 -6.19 -15.88
CA TYR A 17 -2.53 -7.46 -16.47
C TYR A 17 -1.32 -8.37 -16.57
N TRP A 18 -1.39 -9.54 -15.96
CA TRP A 18 -0.35 -10.56 -16.09
C TRP A 18 -0.59 -11.31 -17.40
N ILE A 19 0.33 -11.15 -18.34
CA ILE A 19 0.24 -11.74 -19.68
C ILE A 19 0.66 -13.20 -19.72
N PRO A 20 1.71 -13.63 -18.98
CA PRO A 20 2.16 -15.02 -19.04
C PRO A 20 1.16 -16.02 -18.44
N ASP A 21 1.26 -17.28 -18.88
CA ASP A 21 0.41 -18.38 -18.40
C ASP A 21 0.83 -18.93 -17.02
N GLU A 22 2.04 -18.59 -16.54
CA GLU A 22 2.50 -18.91 -15.19
C GLU A 22 1.81 -18.07 -14.09
N PRO A 23 1.89 -18.50 -12.81
CA PRO A 23 1.35 -17.72 -11.71
C PRO A 23 1.87 -16.28 -11.67
N CYS A 24 0.97 -15.33 -11.46
CA CYS A 24 1.32 -13.92 -11.32
C CYS A 24 2.17 -13.70 -10.06
N VAL A 25 3.37 -13.13 -10.24
CA VAL A 25 4.29 -12.78 -9.15
C VAL A 25 4.34 -11.28 -8.85
N LEU A 26 3.42 -10.50 -9.42
CA LEU A 26 3.29 -9.09 -9.04
C LEU A 26 2.91 -9.00 -7.55
N PRO A 27 3.61 -8.17 -6.77
CA PRO A 27 3.22 -7.91 -5.40
C PRO A 27 1.78 -7.42 -5.32
N ALA A 28 1.05 -7.87 -4.29
CA ALA A 28 -0.20 -7.22 -3.94
C ALA A 28 0.08 -5.76 -3.55
N ASN A 29 -0.91 -4.90 -3.76
CA ASN A 29 -0.83 -3.50 -3.37
C ASN A 29 -0.58 -3.37 -1.86
N ALA A 30 0.08 -2.26 -1.45
CA ALA A 30 0.30 -1.99 -0.03
C ALA A 30 -1.04 -1.95 0.72
N SER A 31 -1.24 -2.88 1.65
CA SER A 31 -2.49 -3.04 2.40
C SER A 31 -2.37 -2.64 3.87
N HIS A 32 -1.15 -2.41 4.35
CA HIS A 32 -0.89 -2.14 5.76
C HIS A 32 -0.77 -0.64 5.98
N GLN A 33 -1.54 -0.13 6.93
CA GLN A 33 -1.35 1.23 7.45
C GLN A 33 -0.32 1.17 8.57
N VAL A 34 0.68 2.04 8.50
CA VAL A 34 1.70 2.19 9.54
C VAL A 34 1.45 3.53 10.23
N GLY A 35 1.21 3.48 11.54
CA GLY A 35 1.03 4.66 12.39
C GLY A 35 2.11 4.72 13.47
N VAL A 36 2.48 5.94 13.88
CA VAL A 36 3.44 6.18 14.96
C VAL A 36 2.80 7.14 15.97
N GLY A 37 2.85 6.78 17.24
CA GLY A 37 2.42 7.63 18.36
C GLY A 37 3.62 8.15 19.13
N GLY A 38 3.65 9.46 19.41
CA GLY A 38 4.65 10.09 20.26
C GLY A 38 4.04 10.44 21.62
N PHE A 39 4.68 10.01 22.70
CA PHE A 39 4.33 10.41 24.06
C PHE A 39 5.55 11.04 24.71
N VAL A 40 5.42 12.29 25.15
CA VAL A 40 6.50 13.07 25.75
C VAL A 40 6.30 13.07 27.26
N MET A 41 7.28 12.56 28.00
CA MET A 41 7.31 12.62 29.47
C MET A 41 8.40 13.58 29.92
N ASN A 42 8.05 14.50 30.82
CA ASN A 42 9.01 15.21 31.64
C ASN A 42 9.33 14.38 32.89
N GLU A 43 10.57 14.43 33.38
CA GLU A 43 10.97 13.83 34.67
C GLU A 43 10.11 14.33 35.85
N ASN A 44 9.52 15.53 35.71
CA ASN A 44 8.60 16.12 36.69
C ASN A 44 7.21 15.45 36.75
N ARG A 45 6.90 14.47 35.86
CA ARG A 45 5.58 13.81 35.77
C ARG A 45 4.39 14.77 35.58
N GLU A 46 4.61 15.89 34.89
CA GLU A 46 3.55 16.84 34.46
C GLU A 46 2.83 16.37 33.19
#